data_AF-A0A0H5Q6N8-F1
#
_entry.id   AF-A0A0H5Q6N8-F1
#
_cell.length_a   1.000
_cell.length_b   1.000
_cell.length_c   1.000
_cell.angle_alpha   90.00
_cell.angle_beta   90.00
_cell.angle_gamma   90.00
#
_symmetry.space_group_name_H-M   'P 1'
#
loop_
_entity.id
_entity.type
_entity.pdbx_description
1 polymer ?
#
loop_
_entity_poly.entity_id
_entity_poly.type
_entity_poly.pdbx_seq_one_letter_code
_entity_poly.pdbx_strand_id
1 'polypeptide(L)' 'MQQIHGGTLTIYDSNYDDIKVDLSNTQLAFIVKVLGIEFIDDKTVTCFSDKQLYDFLEKNINPLRLMEVKEEK' A
#
# COMPACT_ATOMS: atom_id res chain seq x y z
N MET A 1 -5.85 18.22 8.64
CA MET A 1 -5.25 16.90 8.39
C MET A 1 -5.88 15.92 9.37
N GLN A 2 -6.58 14.90 8.87
CA GLN A 2 -7.08 13.83 9.73
C GLN A 2 -5.90 13.07 10.35
N GLN A 3 -6.01 12.72 11.63
CA GLN A 3 -5.04 11.84 12.27
C GLN A 3 -5.44 10.39 12.02
N ILE A 4 -4.54 9.63 11.40
CA ILE A 4 -4.73 8.19 11.19
C ILE A 4 -4.35 7.49 12.51
N HIS A 5 -5.32 6.82 13.14
CA HIS A 5 -5.16 6.19 14.45
C HIS A 5 -4.78 4.70 14.40
N GLY A 6 -4.88 4.07 13.23
CA GLY A 6 -4.59 2.65 13.02
C GLY A 6 -5.11 2.17 11.67
N GLY A 7 -4.71 0.97 11.27
CA GLY A 7 -5.11 0.36 9.99
C GLY A 7 -4.80 -1.12 9.96
N THR A 8 -5.61 -1.87 9.22
CA THR A 8 -5.46 -3.32 9.02
C THR A 8 -5.20 -3.57 7.55
N LEU A 9 -4.17 -4.36 7.24
CA LEU A 9 -3.93 -4.88 5.90
C LEU A 9 -4.66 -6.21 5.76
N THR A 10 -5.55 -6.30 4.77
CA THR A 10 -6.21 -7.56 4.40
C THR A 10 -5.58 -8.10 3.12
N ILE A 11 -5.06 -9.32 3.19
CA ILE A 11 -4.45 -10.02 2.06
C ILE A 11 -5.37 -11.18 1.71
N TYR A 12 -5.73 -11.30 0.43
CA TYR A 12 -6.52 -12.41 -0.08
C TYR A 12 -5.59 -13.39 -0.82
N ASP A 13 -5.73 -14.67 -0.56
CA ASP A 13 -5.07 -15.70 -1.34
C ASP A 13 -5.88 -16.07 -2.60
N SER A 14 -5.39 -17.02 -3.40
CA SER A 14 -6.05 -17.47 -4.62
C SER A 14 -7.42 -18.15 -4.38
N ASN A 15 -7.73 -18.53 -3.14
CA ASN A 15 -9.02 -19.10 -2.74
C ASN A 15 -9.96 -18.04 -2.17
N TYR A 16 -9.56 -16.76 -2.15
CA TYR A 16 -10.25 -15.65 -1.49
C TYR A 16 -10.32 -15.74 0.04
N ASP A 17 -9.50 -16.58 0.67
CA ASP A 17 -9.36 -16.58 2.12
C ASP A 17 -8.58 -15.34 2.55
N ASP A 18 -9.02 -14.68 3.63
CA ASP A 18 -8.43 -13.43 4.09
C ASP A 18 -7.49 -13.60 5.28
N ILE A 19 -6.30 -13.02 5.17
CA ILE A 19 -5.35 -12.85 6.27
C ILE A 19 -5.34 -11.37 6.63
N LYS A 20 -5.70 -11.06 7.87
CA LYS A 20 -5.68 -9.69 8.41
C LYS A 20 -4.44 -9.48 9.26
N VAL A 21 -3.74 -8.38 8.99
CA VAL A 21 -2.56 -7.94 9.75
C VAL A 21 -2.81 -6.54 10.27
N ASP A 22 -2.90 -6.41 11.58
CA ASP A 22 -2.97 -5.09 12.21
C ASP A 22 -1.60 -4.40 12.13
N LEU A 23 -1.60 -3.16 11.66
CA LEU A 23 -0.41 -2.38 11.46
C LEU A 23 -0.18 -1.47 12.66
N SER A 24 1.06 -1.43 13.15
CA SER A 24 1.48 -0.34 14.03
C SER A 24 1.41 1.00 13.30
N ASN A 25 1.30 2.10 14.06
CA ASN A 25 1.27 3.46 13.49
C ASN A 25 2.45 3.75 12.55
N THR A 26 3.64 3.22 12.86
CA THR A 26 4.83 3.39 12.01
C THR A 26 4.72 2.61 10.70
N GLN A 27 4.26 1.35 10.74
CA GLN A 27 4.07 0.55 9.53
C GLN A 27 3.00 1.17 8.63
N LEU A 28 1.90 1.64 9.22
CA LEU A 28 0.84 2.32 8.50
C LEU A 28 1.32 3.62 7.86
N ALA A 29 2.03 4.46 8.60
CA ALA A 29 2.59 5.71 8.07
C ALA A 29 3.55 5.46 6.90
N PHE A 30 4.36 4.40 6.98
CA PHE A 30 5.24 3.99 5.88
C PHE A 30 4.44 3.56 4.64
N ILE A 31 3.45 2.68 4.81
CA ILE A 31 2.60 2.21 3.71
C ILE A 31 1.84 3.37 3.05
N VAL A 32 1.21 4.23 3.84
CA VAL A 32 0.50 5.44 3.35
C VAL A 32 1.43 6.30 2.51
N LYS A 33 2.68 6.49 2.94
CA LYS A 33 3.65 7.31 2.21
C LYS A 33 4.15 6.66 0.93
N VAL A 34 4.42 5.35 0.94
CA VAL A 34 4.88 4.62 -0.26
C VAL A 34 3.77 4.55 -1.31
N LEU A 35 2.53 4.33 -0.88
CA LEU A 35 1.37 4.28 -1.76
C LEU A 35 0.91 5.66 -2.24
N GLY A 36 1.49 6.75 -1.71
CA GLY A 36 1.05 8.11 -2.00
C GLY A 36 -0.41 8.33 -1.61
N ILE A 37 -0.86 7.71 -0.51
CA ILE A 37 -2.23 7.83 -0.03
C ILE A 37 -2.45 9.25 0.49
N GLU A 38 -3.38 9.97 -0.13
CA GLU A 38 -3.81 11.29 0.28
C GLU A 38 -5.33 11.31 0.55
N PHE A 39 -5.70 11.93 1.66
CA PHE A 39 -7.08 12.15 2.05
C PHE A 39 -7.49 13.53 1.55
N ILE A 40 -8.32 13.58 0.50
CA ILE A 40 -8.80 14.83 -0.10
C ILE A 40 -9.89 15.43 0.79
N ASP A 41 -10.78 14.58 1.31
CA ASP A 41 -11.83 14.90 2.27
C ASP A 41 -12.17 13.64 3.11
N ASP A 42 -13.21 13.71 3.96
CA ASP A 42 -13.60 12.61 4.86
C ASP A 42 -14.05 11.32 4.15
N LYS A 43 -14.33 11.37 2.84
CA LYS A 43 -14.84 10.25 2.04
C LYS A 43 -13.95 9.93 0.84
N THR A 44 -13.09 10.85 0.44
CA THR A 44 -12.28 10.74 -0.77
C THR A 44 -10.83 10.49 -0.41
N VAL A 45 -10.35 9.31 -0.79
CA VAL A 45 -8.94 8.91 -0.69
C VAL A 45 -8.41 8.69 -2.09
N THR A 46 -7.22 9.23 -2.37
CA THR A 46 -6.47 8.96 -3.61
C THR A 46 -5.16 8.26 -3.27
N CYS A 47 -4.59 7.55 -4.23
CA CYS A 47 -3.28 6.92 -4.13
C CYS A 47 -2.54 7.06 -5.47
N PHE A 48 -1.26 6.71 -5.49
CA PHE A 48 -0.51 6.60 -6.72
C PHE A 48 -1.09 5.50 -7.63
N SER A 49 -1.20 5.80 -8.91
CA SER A 49 -1.41 4.79 -9.95
C SER A 49 -0.20 3.86 -10.07
N ASP A 50 -0.38 2.70 -10.69
CA ASP A 50 0.71 1.74 -10.94
C ASP A 50 1.91 2.38 -11.63
N LYS A 51 1.67 3.28 -12.60
CA LYS A 51 2.72 4.04 -13.27
C LYS A 51 3.49 4.93 -12.30
N GLN A 52 2.79 5.66 -11.43
CA GLN A 52 3.42 6.54 -10.45
C GLN A 52 4.18 5.75 -9.38
N LEU A 53 3.65 4.60 -8.95
CA LEU A 53 4.33 3.68 -8.04
C LEU A 53 5.60 3.11 -8.67
N TYR A 54 5.51 2.68 -9.93
CA TYR A 54 6.65 2.16 -10.67
C TYR A 54 7.73 3.23 -10.85
N ASP A 55 7.36 4.44 -11.27
CA ASP A 55 8.27 5.59 -11.38
C ASP A 55 8.91 5.93 -10.02
N PHE A 56 8.15 5.82 -8.92
CA PHE A 56 8.66 6.04 -7.57
C PHE A 56 9.66 4.96 -7.15
N LEU A 57 9.36 3.68 -7.42
CA LEU A 57 10.24 2.55 -7.10
C LEU A 57 11.51 2.51 -7.96
N GLU A 58 11.44 2.88 -9.24
CA GLU A 58 12.63 2.97 -10.09
C GLU A 58 13.57 4.09 -9.66
N LYS A 59 13.02 5.25 -9.25
CA LYS A 59 13.83 6.41 -8.83
C LYS A 59 14.41 6.27 -7.43
N ASN A 60 13.75 5.52 -6.54
CA ASN A 60 14.24 5.26 -5.19
C ASN A 60 14.86 3.86 -5.17
N ILE A 61 16.19 3.77 -5.18
CA ILE A 61 16.98 2.52 -5.21
C ILE A 61 16.63 1.61 -3.99
N ASN A 62 15.54 0.85 -4.14
CA ASN A 62 14.94 -0.30 -3.46
C ASN A 62 15.20 -0.62 -1.96
N PRO A 63 14.16 -1.01 -1.18
CA PRO A 63 14.33 -1.95 -0.05
C PRO A 63 13.45 -3.21 -0.05
N LEU A 64 12.41 -3.33 -0.88
CA LEU A 64 11.58 -4.54 -0.94
C LEU A 64 11.78 -5.15 -2.33
N ARG A 65 12.63 -6.18 -2.43
CA ARG A 65 12.62 -7.05 -3.60
C ARG A 65 11.22 -7.64 -3.72
N LEU A 66 10.34 -7.02 -4.50
CA LEU A 66 9.14 -7.68 -4.98
C LEU A 66 9.65 -8.90 -5.76
N MET A 67 9.38 -10.10 -5.23
CA MET A 67 9.41 -11.28 -6.07
C MET A 67 8.35 -11.03 -7.15
N GLU A 68 8.75 -11.09 -8.42
CA GLU A 68 7.80 -11.00 -9.54
C GLU A 68 6.70 -12.04 -9.32
N VAL A 69 5.47 -11.59 -9.05
CA VAL A 69 4.30 -12.45 -9.14
C VAL A 69 4.09 -12.65 -10.62
N LYS A 70 4.48 -13.82 -11.14
CA LYS A 70 4.14 -14.20 -12.51
C LYS A 70 2.63 -14.30 -12.60
N GLU A 71 2.01 -13.37 -13.32
CA GLU A 71 0.65 -13.58 -13.80
C GLU A 71 0.67 -14.76 -14.77
N GLU A 72 0.09 -15.89 -14.35
CA GLU A 72 -0.21 -16.98 -15.27
C GLU A 72 -1.33 -16.51 -16.21
N LYS A 73 -1.02 -16.49 -17.52
CA LYS A 73 -1.96 -16.17 -18.60
C LYS A 73 -2.87 -17.36 -18.93
#